data_AF-A0A955Y1G8-F1
#
_entry.id   AF-A0A955Y1G8-F1
#
_cell.length_a   1.000
_cell.length_b   1.000
_cell.length_c   1.000
_cell.angle_alpha   90.00
_cell.angle_beta   90.00
_cell.angle_gamma   90.00
#
_symmetry.space_group_name_H-M   'P 1'
#
loop_
_entity.id
_entity.type
_entity.pdbx_description
1 polymer ?
#
loop_
_entity_poly.entity_id
_entity_poly.type
_entity_poly.pdbx_seq_one_letter_code
_entity_poly.pdbx_strand_id
1 'polypeptide(L)'
;MRALLPFVLLLAACNGGEVEPQVCDASAPRQTYVISALSFARRDAGVVDGFDLDGLDTAQGDPDGCGHADLVSPDGVPGIDNNFSALVPILESTEAVAAESLIAQSIASGELLITLTLGDVDNWVADDCVDLTVGRAEGVPLVGPDGVLLDHQTLAPHSTIASVSTMGAADDLQITGGDLAFNLPLDVLNAELDFEVSRGVFQLQKRYDGAITGVMGGMIPIRQIVEILERDDVNLQSFIPIVQATADVRGDSGTCDSLSLAFELEALPAWLAEE
;
A
#
# COMPACT_ATOMS: atom_id res chain seq x y z
N MET A 1 17.56 -59.06 42.34
CA MET A 1 16.43 -58.90 41.42
C MET A 1 16.25 -57.42 41.14
N ARG A 2 16.75 -56.94 40.00
CA ARG A 2 16.58 -55.56 39.51
C ARG A 2 15.48 -55.59 38.46
N ALA A 3 14.39 -54.86 38.68
CA ALA A 3 13.27 -54.75 37.76
C ALA A 3 13.63 -53.80 36.61
N LEU A 4 13.46 -54.29 35.38
CA LEU A 4 13.48 -53.52 34.14
C LEU A 4 12.16 -52.73 34.03
N LEU A 5 12.23 -51.40 33.94
CA LEU A 5 11.12 -50.58 33.45
C LEU A 5 11.14 -50.57 31.90
N PRO A 6 9.98 -50.69 31.23
CA PRO A 6 9.92 -50.54 29.79
C PRO A 6 9.94 -49.06 29.40
N PHE A 7 10.79 -48.74 28.42
CA PHE A 7 10.89 -47.45 27.76
C PHE A 7 9.70 -47.31 26.81
N VAL A 8 8.72 -46.48 27.15
CA VAL A 8 7.61 -46.13 26.25
C VAL A 8 8.12 -45.08 25.28
N LEU A 9 8.28 -45.47 24.03
CA LEU A 9 8.60 -44.59 22.91
C LEU A 9 7.32 -43.79 22.56
N LEU A 10 7.29 -42.50 22.92
CA LEU A 10 6.23 -41.60 22.48
C LEU A 10 6.51 -41.20 21.02
N LEU A 11 5.75 -41.75 20.08
CA LEU A 11 5.70 -41.26 18.70
C LEU A 11 4.96 -39.91 18.71
N ALA A 12 5.70 -38.81 18.53
CA ALA A 12 5.11 -37.52 18.21
C ALA A 12 4.54 -37.59 16.79
N ALA A 13 3.22 -37.57 16.69
CA ALA A 13 2.53 -37.39 15.42
C ALA A 13 2.72 -35.94 14.96
N CYS A 14 3.39 -35.74 13.82
CA CYS A 14 3.34 -34.49 13.08
C CYS A 14 1.91 -34.34 12.55
N ASN A 15 1.09 -33.58 13.27
CA ASN A 15 -0.20 -33.15 12.75
C ASN A 15 0.09 -32.00 11.79
N GLY A 16 0.04 -32.27 10.48
CA GLY A 16 -0.03 -31.23 9.46
C GLY A 16 -1.35 -30.49 9.65
N GLY A 17 -1.32 -29.43 10.44
CA GLY A 17 -2.43 -28.50 10.52
C GLY A 17 -2.53 -27.81 9.16
N GLU A 18 -3.55 -28.17 8.39
CA GLU A 18 -4.08 -27.28 7.39
C GLU A 18 -4.41 -25.97 8.12
N VAL A 19 -3.73 -24.88 7.77
CA VAL A 19 -4.09 -23.55 8.27
C VAL A 19 -5.46 -23.27 7.66
N GLU A 20 -6.53 -23.50 8.42
CA GLU A 20 -7.85 -23.03 8.03
C GLU A 20 -7.73 -21.51 7.84
N PRO A 21 -8.24 -20.95 6.72
CA PRO A 21 -8.24 -19.51 6.53
C PRO A 21 -8.98 -18.90 7.73
N GLN A 22 -8.30 -18.01 8.45
CA GLN A 22 -8.91 -17.25 9.54
C GLN A 22 -10.03 -16.41 8.91
N VAL A 23 -11.27 -16.70 9.29
CA VAL A 23 -12.45 -15.95 8.84
C VAL A 23 -12.86 -15.06 10.00
N CYS A 24 -12.82 -13.74 9.79
CA CYS A 24 -13.30 -12.78 10.79
C CYS A 24 -14.81 -12.97 11.03
N ASP A 25 -15.27 -12.66 12.26
CA ASP A 25 -16.70 -12.72 12.57
C ASP A 25 -17.39 -11.48 11.97
N ALA A 26 -18.15 -11.69 10.88
CA ALA A 26 -18.77 -10.66 10.05
C ALA A 26 -19.90 -9.84 10.71
N SER A 27 -19.90 -9.73 12.04
CA SER A 27 -20.98 -9.12 12.83
C SER A 27 -20.77 -7.64 13.14
N ALA A 28 -19.56 -7.11 12.96
CA ALA A 28 -19.24 -5.72 13.25
C ALA A 28 -19.67 -4.77 12.12
N PRO A 29 -20.04 -3.51 12.45
CA PRO A 29 -20.35 -2.51 11.43
C PRO A 29 -19.10 -2.09 10.66
N ARG A 30 -19.22 -2.06 9.33
CA ARG A 30 -18.17 -1.53 8.45
C ARG A 30 -17.99 -0.03 8.62
N GLN A 31 -16.74 0.42 8.67
CA GLN A 31 -16.36 1.83 8.71
C GLN A 31 -15.67 2.19 7.40
N THR A 32 -16.23 3.12 6.65
CA THR A 32 -15.66 3.57 5.37
C THR A 32 -14.96 4.91 5.53
N TYR A 33 -13.86 5.05 4.80
CA TYR A 33 -13.04 6.23 4.69
C TYR A 33 -12.79 6.53 3.22
N VAL A 34 -12.59 7.79 2.88
CA VAL A 34 -12.13 8.24 1.56
C VAL A 34 -10.75 8.87 1.70
N ILE A 35 -9.80 8.47 0.85
CA ILE A 35 -8.47 9.07 0.83
C ILE A 35 -8.62 10.53 0.39
N SER A 36 -8.17 11.44 1.25
CA SER A 36 -8.22 12.89 1.08
C SER A 36 -6.86 13.49 0.72
N ALA A 37 -5.77 12.80 1.08
CA ALA A 37 -4.42 13.16 0.70
C ALA A 37 -3.59 11.89 0.48
N LEU A 38 -2.72 11.95 -0.52
CA LEU A 38 -1.77 10.88 -0.86
C LEU A 38 -0.48 11.54 -1.36
N SER A 39 0.66 11.15 -0.78
CA SER A 39 1.99 11.64 -1.14
C SER A 39 2.99 10.50 -1.16
N PHE A 40 4.05 10.61 -1.95
CA PHE A 40 5.12 9.62 -1.92
C PHE A 40 5.91 9.78 -0.63
N ALA A 41 6.21 8.66 0.03
CA ALA A 41 7.08 8.66 1.20
C ALA A 41 8.49 9.13 0.80
N ARG A 42 8.97 10.16 1.49
CA ARG A 42 10.22 10.85 1.14
C ARG A 42 11.39 10.27 1.91
N ARG A 43 12.49 9.99 1.20
CA ARG A 43 13.74 9.51 1.80
C ARG A 43 14.61 10.68 2.26
N ASP A 44 15.11 10.60 3.50
CA ASP A 44 16.15 11.47 4.03
C ASP A 44 17.32 10.65 4.58
N ALA A 45 18.52 10.87 4.03
CA ALA A 45 19.75 10.21 4.47
C ALA A 45 19.68 8.67 4.64
N GLY A 46 18.87 7.98 3.81
CA GLY A 46 18.67 6.52 3.87
C GLY A 46 17.55 6.08 4.83
N VAL A 47 16.87 7.02 5.46
CA VAL A 47 15.67 6.81 6.28
C VAL A 47 14.43 7.10 5.45
N VAL A 48 13.44 6.22 5.46
CA VAL A 48 12.17 6.41 4.74
C VAL A 48 11.05 5.56 5.34
N ASP A 49 9.81 6.03 5.24
CA ASP A 49 8.65 5.18 5.45
C ASP A 49 8.47 4.19 4.31
N GLY A 50 8.16 2.93 4.64
CA GLY A 50 8.05 1.84 3.70
C GLY A 50 7.92 0.50 4.41
N PHE A 51 8.11 -0.58 3.67
CA PHE A 51 7.96 -1.94 4.18
C PHE A 51 9.09 -2.82 3.68
N ASP A 52 9.42 -3.85 4.44
CA ASP A 52 10.24 -4.96 3.98
C ASP A 52 9.33 -5.90 3.14
N LEU A 53 9.54 -5.91 1.83
CA LEU A 53 8.71 -6.63 0.85
C LEU A 53 9.31 -7.98 0.46
N ASP A 54 10.59 -8.22 0.73
CA ASP A 54 11.30 -9.44 0.34
C ASP A 54 11.92 -10.23 1.52
N GLY A 55 11.88 -9.68 2.73
CA GLY A 55 12.36 -10.27 3.97
C GLY A 55 13.87 -10.13 4.17
N LEU A 56 14.53 -9.24 3.44
CA LEU A 56 15.98 -9.09 3.41
C LEU A 56 16.45 -7.73 3.98
N ASP A 57 17.73 -7.70 4.36
CA ASP A 57 18.46 -6.45 4.69
C ASP A 57 19.74 -6.48 3.87
N THR A 58 19.71 -5.81 2.72
CA THR A 58 20.70 -5.93 1.65
C THR A 58 21.60 -4.71 1.58
N ALA A 59 22.86 -4.95 1.22
CA ALA A 59 23.85 -3.90 1.04
C ALA A 59 23.96 -3.49 -0.43
N GLN A 60 24.49 -2.29 -0.69
CA GLN A 60 24.73 -1.83 -2.06
C GLN A 60 25.56 -2.85 -2.86
N GLY A 61 25.02 -3.26 -4.00
CA GLY A 61 25.66 -4.23 -4.90
C GLY A 61 25.39 -5.69 -4.54
N ASP A 62 24.57 -5.97 -3.53
CA ASP A 62 24.12 -7.31 -3.21
C ASP A 62 23.21 -7.84 -4.35
N PRO A 63 23.50 -9.02 -4.94
CA PRO A 63 22.63 -9.59 -5.97
C PRO A 63 21.23 -9.94 -5.48
N ASP A 64 21.02 -10.09 -4.17
CA ASP A 64 19.70 -10.38 -3.61
C ASP A 64 18.78 -9.17 -3.56
N GLY A 65 19.28 -7.98 -3.23
CA GLY A 65 18.57 -6.69 -3.30
C GLY A 65 18.64 -6.01 -4.67
N CYS A 66 18.80 -6.79 -5.74
CA CYS A 66 18.91 -6.27 -7.10
C CYS A 66 20.01 -5.21 -7.32
N GLY A 67 21.06 -5.25 -6.48
CA GLY A 67 22.17 -4.32 -6.48
C GLY A 67 21.92 -3.02 -5.73
N HIS A 68 20.73 -2.81 -5.14
CA HIS A 68 20.40 -1.68 -4.28
C HIS A 68 20.62 -2.05 -2.81
N ALA A 69 20.76 -1.03 -1.96
CA ALA A 69 20.79 -1.21 -0.52
C ALA A 69 19.42 -0.91 0.05
N ASP A 70 18.98 -1.70 1.01
CA ASP A 70 17.72 -1.45 1.69
C ASP A 70 17.85 -0.24 2.62
N LEU A 71 16.70 0.29 2.98
CA LEU A 71 16.59 1.51 3.75
C LEU A 71 16.25 1.19 5.20
N VAL A 72 16.18 2.23 6.00
CA VAL A 72 15.83 2.12 7.42
C VAL A 72 14.55 2.91 7.68
N SER A 73 13.63 2.36 8.45
CA SER A 73 12.44 3.10 8.86
C SER A 73 12.79 4.24 9.83
N PRO A 74 11.90 5.23 10.03
CA PRO A 74 12.12 6.28 11.03
C PRO A 74 12.36 5.74 12.45
N ASP A 75 11.82 4.56 12.76
CA ASP A 75 12.00 3.87 14.05
C ASP A 75 13.27 3.01 14.13
N GLY A 76 14.07 2.99 13.06
CA GLY A 76 15.35 2.27 13.03
C GLY A 76 15.26 0.81 12.58
N VAL A 77 14.14 0.39 11.98
CA VAL A 77 13.98 -0.97 11.43
C VAL A 77 14.69 -1.05 10.07
N PRO A 78 15.67 -1.95 9.87
CA PRO A 78 16.35 -2.12 8.59
C PRO A 78 15.52 -2.95 7.60
N GLY A 79 15.97 -3.08 6.36
CA GLY A 79 15.30 -3.89 5.32
C GLY A 79 14.13 -3.20 4.64
N ILE A 80 14.05 -1.86 4.68
CA ILE A 80 12.92 -1.15 4.09
C ILE A 80 13.09 -0.98 2.58
N ASP A 81 12.14 -1.53 1.82
CA ASP A 81 11.98 -1.33 0.39
C ASP A 81 11.12 -0.09 0.11
N ASN A 82 11.74 0.93 -0.44
CA ASN A 82 11.04 2.06 -1.06
C ASN A 82 12.00 2.78 -2.02
N ASN A 83 12.40 2.12 -3.11
CA ASN A 83 13.37 2.69 -4.02
C ASN A 83 12.78 3.77 -4.95
N PHE A 84 11.46 3.82 -5.10
CA PHE A 84 10.77 4.94 -5.74
C PHE A 84 11.09 6.28 -5.06
N SER A 85 11.32 6.30 -3.74
CA SER A 85 11.70 7.52 -3.01
C SER A 85 12.98 8.20 -3.55
N ALA A 86 13.87 7.47 -4.23
CA ALA A 86 15.04 8.05 -4.91
C ALA A 86 14.68 8.82 -6.19
N LEU A 87 13.52 8.53 -6.80
CA LEU A 87 13.00 9.22 -7.98
C LEU A 87 12.23 10.49 -7.63
N VAL A 88 11.66 10.58 -6.42
CA VAL A 88 10.83 11.73 -6.00
C VAL A 88 11.54 13.08 -6.20
N PRO A 89 12.79 13.30 -5.74
CA PRO A 89 13.47 14.58 -5.96
C PRO A 89 13.72 14.90 -7.44
N ILE A 90 13.92 13.88 -8.27
CA ILE A 90 14.11 14.03 -9.70
C ILE A 90 12.79 14.51 -10.32
N LEU A 91 11.68 13.87 -9.98
CA LEU A 91 10.35 14.24 -10.45
C LEU A 91 9.99 15.68 -10.03
N GLU A 92 10.22 16.03 -8.76
CA GLU A 92 9.98 17.38 -8.21
C GLU A 92 10.86 18.46 -8.87
N SER A 93 12.06 18.10 -9.34
CA SER A 93 12.96 19.04 -10.04
C SER A 93 12.51 19.37 -11.46
N THR A 94 11.56 18.60 -12.02
CA THR A 94 11.03 18.85 -13.35
C THR A 94 9.77 19.70 -13.27
N GLU A 95 9.69 20.76 -14.10
CA GLU A 95 8.47 21.58 -14.22
C GLU A 95 7.27 20.80 -14.83
N ALA A 96 7.49 19.57 -15.28
CA ALA A 96 6.54 18.77 -16.05
C ALA A 96 5.65 17.85 -15.18
N VAL A 97 6.06 17.47 -13.96
CA VAL A 97 5.37 16.42 -13.19
C VAL A 97 5.33 16.78 -11.70
N ALA A 98 4.40 17.64 -11.31
CA ALA A 98 3.97 17.72 -9.91
C ALA A 98 2.97 16.57 -9.64
N ALA A 99 3.45 15.32 -9.65
CA ALA A 99 2.61 14.13 -9.54
C ALA A 99 1.65 14.20 -8.33
N GLU A 100 2.14 14.65 -7.18
CA GLU A 100 1.31 14.83 -5.98
C GLU A 100 0.27 15.95 -6.11
N SER A 101 0.57 17.02 -6.84
CA SER A 101 -0.42 18.07 -7.12
C SER A 101 -1.51 17.59 -8.08
N LEU A 102 -1.15 16.72 -9.04
CA LEU A 102 -2.10 16.06 -9.92
C LEU A 102 -2.99 15.10 -9.12
N ILE A 103 -2.40 14.28 -8.24
CA ILE A 103 -3.15 13.40 -7.33
C ILE A 103 -4.11 14.22 -6.46
N ALA A 104 -3.64 15.29 -5.81
CA ALA A 104 -4.48 16.15 -4.99
C ALA A 104 -5.62 16.80 -5.81
N GLN A 105 -5.34 17.21 -7.05
CA GLN A 105 -6.35 17.75 -7.96
C GLN A 105 -7.37 16.69 -8.35
N SER A 106 -6.95 15.47 -8.69
CA SER A 106 -7.84 14.36 -9.05
C SER A 106 -8.73 13.93 -7.89
N ILE A 107 -8.21 13.96 -6.65
CA ILE A 107 -9.03 13.71 -5.45
C ILE A 107 -10.06 14.83 -5.30
N ALA A 108 -9.65 16.10 -5.39
CA ALA A 108 -10.54 17.26 -5.23
C ALA A 108 -11.59 17.38 -6.36
N SER A 109 -11.29 16.92 -7.58
CA SER A 109 -12.22 16.89 -8.72
C SER A 109 -13.21 15.72 -8.66
N GLY A 110 -12.90 14.67 -7.89
CA GLY A 110 -13.65 13.42 -7.83
C GLY A 110 -13.24 12.38 -8.87
N GLU A 111 -12.20 12.64 -9.67
CA GLU A 111 -11.63 11.69 -10.63
C GLU A 111 -10.94 10.51 -9.91
N LEU A 112 -10.32 10.80 -8.76
CA LEU A 112 -9.65 9.83 -7.90
C LEU A 112 -10.27 9.78 -6.51
N LEU A 113 -11.33 8.99 -6.34
CA LEU A 113 -11.90 8.70 -5.02
C LEU A 113 -11.61 7.26 -4.63
N ILE A 114 -10.52 7.06 -3.87
CA ILE A 114 -10.18 5.76 -3.30
C ILE A 114 -10.82 5.64 -1.93
N THR A 115 -11.49 4.53 -1.66
CA THR A 115 -12.10 4.25 -0.37
C THR A 115 -11.37 3.13 0.37
N LEU A 116 -11.20 3.31 1.67
CA LEU A 116 -10.76 2.27 2.59
C LEU A 116 -11.96 1.88 3.44
N THR A 117 -12.42 0.62 3.36
CA THR A 117 -13.50 0.11 4.19
C THR A 117 -12.94 -0.91 5.15
N LEU A 118 -13.03 -0.60 6.44
CA LEU A 118 -12.64 -1.49 7.52
C LEU A 118 -13.86 -2.29 7.99
N GLY A 119 -13.80 -3.60 7.81
CA GLY A 119 -14.73 -4.57 8.39
C GLY A 119 -14.15 -5.17 9.67
N ASP A 120 -15.04 -5.72 10.49
CA ASP A 120 -14.68 -6.57 11.63
C ASP A 120 -13.77 -5.92 12.68
N VAL A 121 -13.74 -4.59 12.75
CA VAL A 121 -13.05 -3.86 13.83
C VAL A 121 -13.93 -3.83 15.09
N ASP A 122 -13.77 -4.83 15.94
CA ASP A 122 -14.42 -4.93 17.25
C ASP A 122 -13.79 -3.99 18.27
N ASN A 123 -12.45 -3.90 18.28
CA ASN A 123 -11.70 -3.08 19.23
C ASN A 123 -10.38 -2.57 18.66
N TRP A 124 -10.32 -1.26 18.39
CA TRP A 124 -9.11 -0.58 17.92
C TRP A 124 -7.86 -0.73 18.80
N VAL A 125 -8.00 -1.13 20.07
CA VAL A 125 -6.84 -1.33 20.96
C VAL A 125 -6.24 -2.73 20.81
N ALA A 126 -7.05 -3.73 20.52
CA ALA A 126 -6.62 -5.12 20.39
C ALA A 126 -7.68 -5.89 19.60
N ASP A 127 -7.36 -6.16 18.35
CA ASP A 127 -8.17 -6.93 17.41
C ASP A 127 -7.26 -7.81 16.56
N ASP A 128 -7.51 -9.11 16.53
CA ASP A 128 -6.70 -10.06 15.78
C ASP A 128 -7.22 -10.30 14.35
N CYS A 129 -8.36 -9.71 13.98
CA CYS A 129 -8.99 -9.94 12.68
C CYS A 129 -9.71 -8.69 12.16
N VAL A 130 -9.02 -7.88 11.37
CA VAL A 130 -9.60 -6.74 10.67
C VAL A 130 -9.60 -6.98 9.17
N ASP A 131 -10.75 -6.77 8.52
CA ASP A 131 -10.82 -6.76 7.05
C ASP A 131 -10.56 -5.35 6.53
N LEU A 132 -9.56 -5.17 5.67
CA LEU A 132 -9.38 -3.95 4.89
C LEU A 132 -9.80 -4.23 3.46
N THR A 133 -10.86 -3.55 3.03
CA THR A 133 -11.28 -3.49 1.63
C THR A 133 -10.85 -2.15 1.01
N VAL A 134 -10.04 -2.21 -0.04
CA VAL A 134 -9.72 -1.04 -0.89
C VAL A 134 -10.65 -1.03 -2.10
N GLY A 135 -11.34 0.08 -2.31
CA GLY A 135 -12.31 0.27 -3.37
C GLY A 135 -12.24 1.65 -4.01
N ARG A 136 -13.16 1.90 -4.95
CA ARG A 136 -13.33 3.22 -5.56
C ARG A 136 -14.76 3.72 -5.39
N ALA A 137 -14.86 5.03 -5.26
CA ALA A 137 -16.10 5.76 -5.33
C ALA A 137 -16.12 6.66 -6.58
N GLU A 138 -17.30 7.19 -6.88
CA GLU A 138 -17.55 8.13 -7.95
C GLU A 138 -18.44 9.28 -7.47
N GLY A 139 -18.45 10.35 -8.27
CA GLY A 139 -19.22 11.56 -8.01
C GLY A 139 -18.33 12.77 -7.75
N VAL A 140 -18.98 13.90 -7.48
CA VAL A 140 -18.29 15.17 -7.19
C VAL A 140 -18.23 15.34 -5.67
N PRO A 141 -17.06 15.24 -5.03
CA PRO A 141 -16.94 15.42 -3.59
C PRO A 141 -17.20 16.89 -3.22
N LEU A 142 -17.70 17.11 -2.01
CA LEU A 142 -17.72 18.43 -1.40
C LEU A 142 -16.30 18.76 -0.92
N VAL A 143 -15.80 19.92 -1.33
CA VAL A 143 -14.50 20.43 -0.92
C VAL A 143 -14.69 21.73 -0.14
N GLY A 144 -13.84 21.93 0.88
CA GLY A 144 -13.76 23.15 1.65
C GLY A 144 -13.18 24.31 0.84
N PRO A 145 -13.23 25.55 1.37
CA PRO A 145 -12.61 26.72 0.74
C PRO A 145 -11.08 26.62 0.58
N ASP A 146 -10.45 25.71 1.32
CA ASP A 146 -9.04 25.35 1.27
C ASP A 146 -8.71 24.28 0.21
N GLY A 147 -9.72 23.76 -0.50
CA GLY A 147 -9.55 22.73 -1.53
C GLY A 147 -9.43 21.31 -0.98
N VAL A 148 -9.62 21.12 0.32
CA VAL A 148 -9.56 19.80 0.98
C VAL A 148 -10.95 19.17 0.99
N LEU A 149 -11.02 17.84 0.86
CA LEU A 149 -12.28 17.11 0.98
C LEU A 149 -12.91 17.34 2.35
N LEU A 150 -14.23 17.52 2.39
CA LEU A 150 -14.97 17.48 3.64
C LEU A 150 -15.10 16.03 4.11
N ASP A 151 -15.14 15.81 5.41
CA ASP A 151 -15.44 14.52 6.00
C ASP A 151 -16.95 14.22 5.93
N HIS A 152 -17.32 13.00 6.32
CA HIS A 152 -18.70 12.60 6.56
C HIS A 152 -19.62 12.82 5.34
N GLN A 153 -19.10 12.53 4.16
CA GLN A 153 -19.85 12.61 2.92
C GLN A 153 -20.39 11.24 2.51
N THR A 154 -21.51 11.23 1.79
CA THR A 154 -22.01 10.03 1.12
C THR A 154 -21.52 10.05 -0.33
N LEU A 155 -20.80 9.01 -0.73
CA LEU A 155 -20.26 8.81 -2.07
C LEU A 155 -20.97 7.64 -2.75
N ALA A 156 -21.01 7.64 -4.08
CA ALA A 156 -21.51 6.50 -4.83
C ALA A 156 -20.37 5.48 -5.04
N PRO A 157 -20.59 4.17 -4.85
CA PRO A 157 -19.59 3.17 -5.19
C PRO A 157 -19.36 3.16 -6.71
N HIS A 158 -18.09 3.01 -7.13
CA HIS A 158 -17.76 2.92 -8.55
C HIS A 158 -18.06 1.50 -9.07
N SER A 159 -18.98 1.40 -10.03
CA SER A 159 -19.60 0.13 -10.47
C SER A 159 -18.67 -0.91 -11.11
N THR A 160 -17.46 -0.54 -11.51
CA THR A 160 -16.58 -1.37 -12.37
C THR A 160 -15.28 -1.84 -11.73
N ILE A 161 -15.08 -1.65 -10.42
CA ILE A 161 -13.79 -1.99 -9.79
C ILE A 161 -13.95 -3.04 -8.71
N ALA A 162 -13.13 -4.09 -8.84
CA ALA A 162 -12.99 -5.14 -7.84
C ALA A 162 -12.43 -4.54 -6.55
N SER A 163 -13.21 -4.68 -5.48
CA SER A 163 -12.71 -4.46 -4.13
C SER A 163 -11.70 -5.55 -3.81
N VAL A 164 -10.54 -5.17 -3.29
CA VAL A 164 -9.55 -6.13 -2.78
C VAL A 164 -9.54 -6.06 -1.27
N SER A 165 -9.78 -7.22 -0.67
CA SER A 165 -9.87 -7.41 0.77
C SER A 165 -8.62 -8.12 1.28
N THR A 166 -8.09 -7.70 2.41
CA THR A 166 -7.06 -8.45 3.13
C THR A 166 -7.23 -8.33 4.63
N MET A 167 -6.58 -9.23 5.35
CA MET A 167 -6.59 -9.25 6.81
C MET A 167 -5.48 -8.37 7.39
N GLY A 168 -5.81 -7.73 8.50
CA GLY A 168 -4.86 -7.06 9.38
C GLY A 168 -5.16 -7.32 10.84
N ALA A 169 -4.34 -6.76 11.71
CA ALA A 169 -4.51 -6.77 13.15
C ALA A 169 -4.48 -5.33 13.68
N ALA A 170 -5.30 -5.04 14.69
CA ALA A 170 -5.30 -3.77 15.39
C ALA A 170 -4.55 -3.87 16.73
N ASP A 171 -3.59 -2.96 16.96
CA ASP A 171 -2.88 -2.77 18.23
C ASP A 171 -2.73 -1.27 18.49
N ASP A 172 -3.19 -0.80 19.66
CA ASP A 172 -3.10 0.61 20.08
C ASP A 172 -3.49 1.64 18.98
N LEU A 173 -4.68 1.48 18.40
CA LEU A 173 -5.25 2.31 17.34
C LEU A 173 -4.54 2.19 15.97
N GLN A 174 -3.56 1.31 15.82
CA GLN A 174 -2.87 1.02 14.58
C GLN A 174 -3.39 -0.28 13.97
N ILE A 175 -3.64 -0.31 12.67
CA ILE A 175 -3.96 -1.51 11.90
C ILE A 175 -2.81 -1.79 10.93
N THR A 176 -2.25 -2.98 10.97
CA THR A 176 -1.24 -3.45 10.03
C THR A 176 -1.70 -4.69 9.28
N GLY A 177 -1.37 -4.80 8.00
CA GLY A 177 -1.67 -5.97 7.19
C GLY A 177 -0.90 -5.97 5.87
N GLY A 178 -1.10 -7.02 5.07
CA GLY A 178 -0.36 -7.23 3.83
C GLY A 178 -1.11 -8.07 2.81
N ASP A 179 -0.42 -8.55 1.77
CA ASP A 179 -1.00 -9.33 0.66
C ASP A 179 -2.15 -8.60 -0.07
N LEU A 180 -2.08 -7.27 -0.11
CA LEU A 180 -3.04 -6.44 -0.83
C LEU A 180 -2.57 -6.27 -2.28
N ALA A 181 -3.46 -6.44 -3.25
CA ALA A 181 -3.22 -5.98 -4.61
C ALA A 181 -4.24 -4.88 -4.94
N PHE A 182 -3.82 -3.75 -5.48
CA PHE A 182 -4.75 -2.67 -5.81
C PHE A 182 -4.27 -1.88 -7.02
N ASN A 183 -5.23 -1.26 -7.70
CA ASN A 183 -4.94 -0.36 -8.82
C ASN A 183 -5.00 1.09 -8.34
N LEU A 184 -3.99 1.86 -8.72
CA LEU A 184 -3.95 3.31 -8.55
C LEU A 184 -4.20 3.97 -9.91
N PRO A 185 -5.46 4.38 -10.20
CA PRO A 185 -5.77 5.13 -11.41
C PRO A 185 -5.29 6.57 -11.26
N LEU A 186 -4.50 7.05 -12.20
CA LEU A 186 -4.01 8.42 -12.27
C LEU A 186 -4.35 9.02 -13.64
N ASP A 187 -4.93 10.20 -13.63
CA ASP A 187 -5.17 10.97 -14.85
C ASP A 187 -4.05 12.01 -15.04
N VAL A 188 -3.20 11.77 -16.04
CA VAL A 188 -2.07 12.65 -16.36
C VAL A 188 -2.22 13.14 -17.79
N LEU A 189 -2.45 14.44 -17.98
CA LEU A 189 -2.53 15.07 -19.32
C LEU A 189 -3.60 14.46 -20.27
N ASN A 190 -4.74 14.00 -19.74
CA ASN A 190 -5.79 13.23 -20.45
C ASN A 190 -5.39 11.80 -20.84
N ALA A 191 -4.36 11.25 -20.20
CA ALA A 191 -4.06 9.83 -20.20
C ALA A 191 -4.56 9.22 -18.89
N GLU A 192 -5.48 8.25 -19.00
CA GLU A 192 -5.82 7.34 -17.90
C GLU A 192 -4.65 6.34 -17.75
N LEU A 193 -4.02 6.34 -16.58
CA LEU A 193 -2.91 5.46 -16.22
C LEU A 193 -3.34 4.59 -15.04
N ASP A 194 -3.39 3.27 -15.23
CA ASP A 194 -3.69 2.34 -14.15
C ASP A 194 -2.41 1.64 -13.69
N PHE A 195 -1.95 1.98 -12.49
CA PHE A 195 -0.82 1.30 -11.87
C PHE A 195 -1.30 0.15 -10.99
N GLU A 196 -1.00 -1.08 -11.37
CA GLU A 196 -1.22 -2.26 -10.52
C GLU A 196 -0.07 -2.36 -9.50
N VAL A 197 -0.42 -2.17 -8.23
CA VAL A 197 0.45 -2.37 -7.07
C VAL A 197 0.19 -3.78 -6.53
N SER A 198 1.24 -4.59 -6.44
CA SER A 198 1.18 -5.95 -5.89
C SER A 198 2.03 -6.07 -4.62
N ARG A 199 1.82 -7.17 -3.86
CA ARG A 199 2.41 -7.39 -2.53
C ARG A 199 2.28 -6.17 -1.62
N GLY A 200 1.10 -5.58 -1.66
CA GLY A 200 0.78 -4.39 -0.92
C GLY A 200 0.79 -4.65 0.59
N VAL A 201 1.40 -3.74 1.32
CA VAL A 201 1.49 -3.74 2.79
C VAL A 201 1.01 -2.39 3.28
N PHE A 202 0.36 -2.37 4.44
CA PHE A 202 -0.16 -1.14 5.01
C PHE A 202 0.00 -1.08 6.52
N GLN A 203 0.11 0.16 7.00
CA GLN A 203 0.07 0.53 8.41
C GLN A 203 -0.79 1.79 8.53
N LEU A 204 -1.96 1.65 9.13
CA LEU A 204 -2.97 2.68 9.28
C LEU A 204 -3.13 3.03 10.76
N GLN A 205 -3.25 4.31 11.09
CA GLN A 205 -3.38 4.83 12.44
C GLN A 205 -4.68 5.61 12.54
N LYS A 206 -5.56 5.22 13.46
CA LYS A 206 -6.76 5.99 13.77
C LYS A 206 -6.41 7.21 14.62
N ARG A 207 -6.92 8.37 14.20
CA ARG A 207 -6.82 9.64 14.91
C ARG A 207 -8.04 9.87 15.81
N TYR A 208 -7.88 10.79 16.76
CA TYR A 208 -8.95 11.15 17.72
C TYR A 208 -10.16 11.84 17.07
N ASP A 209 -9.97 12.52 15.94
CA ASP A 209 -11.05 13.12 15.14
C ASP A 209 -11.78 12.08 14.28
N GLY A 210 -11.34 10.83 14.30
CA GLY A 210 -11.90 9.75 13.52
C GLY A 210 -11.25 9.57 12.15
N ALA A 211 -10.37 10.47 11.71
CA ALA A 211 -9.61 10.26 10.47
C ALA A 211 -8.59 9.10 10.63
N ILE A 212 -8.10 8.60 9.50
CA ILE A 212 -7.00 7.65 9.42
C ILE A 212 -5.82 8.31 8.75
N THR A 213 -4.62 8.12 9.28
CA THR A 213 -3.36 8.44 8.62
C THR A 213 -2.53 7.18 8.50
N GLY A 214 -1.64 7.07 7.54
CA GLY A 214 -0.80 5.88 7.48
C GLY A 214 0.09 5.80 6.27
N VAL A 215 0.70 4.64 6.12
CA VAL A 215 1.55 4.29 4.98
C VAL A 215 0.96 3.08 4.28
N MET A 216 0.90 3.13 2.96
CA MET A 216 0.63 1.97 2.10
C MET A 216 1.76 1.84 1.09
N GLY A 217 2.29 0.65 0.91
CA GLY A 217 3.36 0.39 -0.04
C GLY A 217 3.18 -0.94 -0.73
N GLY A 218 4.08 -1.25 -1.64
CA GLY A 218 4.09 -2.47 -2.43
C GLY A 218 5.07 -2.34 -3.57
N MET A 219 4.91 -3.18 -4.58
CA MET A 219 5.76 -3.16 -5.78
C MET A 219 4.96 -2.90 -7.05
N ILE A 220 5.54 -2.13 -7.97
CA ILE A 220 5.03 -1.93 -9.32
C ILE A 220 6.06 -2.49 -10.32
N PRO A 221 5.64 -3.36 -11.26
CA PRO A 221 6.47 -3.77 -12.39
C PRO A 221 7.00 -2.58 -13.19
N ILE A 222 8.32 -2.53 -13.40
CA ILE A 222 9.01 -1.49 -14.19
C ILE A 222 8.39 -1.32 -15.58
N ARG A 223 7.91 -2.43 -16.17
CA ARG A 223 7.24 -2.41 -17.48
C ARG A 223 6.08 -1.41 -17.52
N GLN A 224 5.29 -1.30 -16.46
CA GLN A 224 4.14 -0.38 -16.41
C GLN A 224 4.62 1.07 -16.50
N ILE A 225 5.69 1.41 -15.78
CA ILE A 225 6.28 2.76 -15.82
C ILE A 225 6.89 3.04 -17.21
N VAL A 226 7.61 2.06 -17.78
CA VAL A 226 8.22 2.21 -19.11
C VAL A 226 7.16 2.39 -20.21
N GLU A 227 6.08 1.60 -20.18
CA GLU A 227 4.97 1.73 -21.12
C GLU A 227 4.39 3.16 -21.14
N ILE A 228 4.36 3.83 -19.98
CA ILE A 228 3.89 5.21 -19.85
C ILE A 228 4.92 6.21 -20.40
N LEU A 229 6.19 6.03 -20.05
CA LEU A 229 7.29 6.89 -20.52
C LEU A 229 7.50 6.80 -22.03
N GLU A 230 7.15 5.68 -22.66
CA GLU A 230 7.24 5.46 -24.10
C GLU A 230 6.15 6.21 -24.90
N ARG A 231 5.05 6.63 -24.26
CA ARG A 231 3.96 7.31 -24.96
C ARG A 231 4.41 8.66 -25.54
N ASP A 232 3.96 8.94 -26.76
CA ASP A 232 4.32 10.15 -27.51
C ASP A 232 3.84 11.45 -26.82
N ASP A 233 2.78 11.38 -26.02
CA ASP A 233 2.18 12.50 -25.28
C ASP A 233 2.95 12.89 -24.00
N VAL A 234 3.76 11.98 -23.45
CA VAL A 234 4.51 12.19 -22.21
C VAL A 234 5.91 12.76 -22.47
N ASN A 235 6.57 12.38 -23.57
CA ASN A 235 7.90 12.87 -23.98
C ASN A 235 8.99 12.73 -22.89
N LEU A 236 8.97 11.63 -22.12
CA LEU A 236 9.91 11.32 -21.05
C LEU A 236 10.75 10.06 -21.31
N GLN A 237 10.91 9.65 -22.57
CA GLN A 237 11.66 8.44 -22.96
C GLN A 237 13.12 8.47 -22.45
N SER A 238 13.69 9.66 -22.27
CA SER A 238 15.02 9.83 -21.69
C SER A 238 15.16 9.33 -20.24
N PHE A 239 14.05 9.17 -19.51
CA PHE A 239 14.02 8.65 -18.14
C PHE A 239 13.95 7.12 -18.06
N ILE A 240 13.67 6.42 -19.17
CA ILE A 240 13.56 4.95 -19.19
C ILE A 240 14.80 4.26 -18.60
N PRO A 241 16.05 4.63 -18.96
CA PRO A 241 17.23 4.01 -18.36
C PRO A 241 17.36 4.26 -16.86
N ILE A 242 16.87 5.41 -16.38
CA ILE A 242 16.89 5.77 -14.96
C ILE A 242 15.90 4.88 -14.20
N VAL A 243 14.65 4.79 -14.68
CA VAL A 243 13.62 3.94 -14.07
C VAL A 243 14.04 2.47 -14.07
N GLN A 244 14.56 1.95 -15.19
CA GLN A 244 15.03 0.57 -15.25
C GLN A 244 16.17 0.29 -14.25
N ALA A 245 17.03 1.29 -14.00
CA ALA A 245 18.09 1.16 -13.01
C ALA A 245 17.59 1.20 -11.55
N THR A 246 16.34 1.61 -11.30
CA THR A 246 15.76 1.66 -9.95
C THR A 246 15.07 0.38 -9.51
N ALA A 247 14.92 -0.62 -10.37
CA ALA A 247 14.36 -1.91 -9.98
C ALA A 247 15.15 -2.52 -8.82
N ASP A 248 14.48 -2.72 -7.69
CA ASP A 248 15.07 -3.16 -6.42
C ASP A 248 14.43 -4.45 -5.91
N VAL A 249 13.19 -4.75 -6.31
CA VAL A 249 12.47 -5.96 -5.87
C VAL A 249 12.33 -6.95 -7.02
N ARG A 250 12.41 -8.25 -6.67
CA ARG A 250 12.12 -9.33 -7.61
C ARG A 250 10.61 -9.51 -7.78
N GLY A 251 10.12 -9.29 -9.01
CA GLY A 251 8.74 -9.56 -9.37
C GLY A 251 8.44 -11.06 -9.52
N ASP A 252 7.29 -11.38 -10.08
CA ASP A 252 6.81 -12.77 -10.20
C ASP A 252 7.64 -13.62 -11.18
N SER A 253 8.38 -12.96 -12.08
CA SER A 253 9.35 -13.63 -12.97
C SER A 253 10.58 -14.15 -12.22
N GLY A 254 10.78 -13.72 -10.96
CA GLY A 254 12.00 -13.94 -10.18
C GLY A 254 13.18 -13.06 -10.63
N THR A 255 12.96 -12.10 -11.53
CA THR A 255 13.97 -11.15 -11.99
C THR A 255 13.78 -9.78 -11.35
N CYS A 256 14.84 -8.96 -11.36
CA CYS A 256 14.81 -7.58 -10.87
C CYS A 256 14.08 -6.68 -11.86
N ASP A 257 12.76 -6.77 -11.87
CA ASP A 257 11.87 -6.12 -12.83
C ASP A 257 10.76 -5.31 -12.14
N SER A 258 10.81 -5.16 -10.82
CA SER A 258 9.82 -4.45 -10.02
C SER A 258 10.48 -3.38 -9.16
N LEU A 259 9.73 -2.31 -8.93
CA LEU A 259 10.13 -1.15 -8.14
C LEU A 259 9.27 -1.10 -6.88
N SER A 260 9.90 -1.07 -5.71
CA SER A 260 9.20 -0.81 -4.46
C SER A 260 8.83 0.67 -4.33
N LEU A 261 7.68 0.91 -3.72
CA LEU A 261 7.20 2.25 -3.41
C LEU A 261 6.36 2.24 -2.15
N ALA A 262 6.30 3.40 -1.49
CA ALA A 262 5.36 3.65 -0.41
C ALA A 262 4.75 5.05 -0.52
N PHE A 263 3.49 5.15 -0.12
CA PHE A 263 2.73 6.37 -0.02
C PHE A 263 2.33 6.64 1.41
N GLU A 264 2.42 7.89 1.82
CA GLU A 264 1.74 8.40 3.00
C GLU A 264 0.32 8.83 2.60
N LEU A 265 -0.65 8.57 3.47
CA LEU A 265 -2.05 8.91 3.23
C LEU A 265 -2.74 9.55 4.44
N GLU A 266 -3.78 10.33 4.13
CA GLU A 266 -4.83 10.73 5.07
C GLU A 266 -6.19 10.36 4.48
N ALA A 267 -7.02 9.65 5.24
CA ALA A 267 -8.36 9.26 4.85
C ALA A 267 -9.39 9.76 5.87
N LEU A 268 -10.46 10.37 5.35
CA LEU A 268 -11.54 10.97 6.14
C LEU A 268 -12.73 10.01 6.22
N PRO A 269 -13.49 9.99 7.33
CA PRO A 269 -14.70 9.18 7.43
C PRO A 269 -15.68 9.50 6.29
N ALA A 270 -16.28 8.48 5.70
CA ALA A 270 -17.26 8.61 4.62
C ALA A 270 -18.31 7.50 4.69
N TRP A 271 -19.36 7.62 3.89
CA TRP A 271 -20.34 6.58 3.67
C TRP A 271 -20.43 6.24 2.18
N LEU A 272 -20.60 4.97 1.86
CA LEU A 272 -21.00 4.55 0.53
C LEU A 272 -22.52 4.43 0.50
N ALA A 273 -23.15 5.00 -0.53
CA ALA A 273 -24.56 4.76 -0.79
C ALA A 273 -24.78 3.27 -1.07
N GLU A 274 -25.86 2.70 -0.51
CA GLU A 274 -26.31 1.37 -0.89
C GLU A 274 -26.75 1.38 -2.37
N GLU A 275 -26.39 0.33 -3.12
CA GLU A 275 -26.88 0.12 -4.50
C GLU A 275 -28.40 -0.13 -4.55
#